data_AF-A0A5N9GC13-F1
#
_entry.id   AF-A0A5N9GC13-F1
#
_cell.length_a   1.000
_cell.length_b   1.000
_cell.length_c   1.000
_cell.angle_alpha   90.00
_cell.angle_beta   90.00
_cell.angle_gamma   90.00
#
_symmetry.space_group_name_H-M   'P 1'
#
loop_
_entity.id
_entity.type
_entity.pdbx_description
1 polymer ?
#
loop_
_entity_poly.entity_id
_entity_poly.type
_entity_poly.pdbx_seq_one_letter_code
_entity_poly.pdbx_strand_id
1 'polypeptide(L)'
;MPEPMEPEARQGFLRMAEEHPEMTCAETPVEILEAAAAEAEPTPYMEEYFAVGHASWLAFKHGRRISLPQNLMDRAILVLWNRAGLLNTDRILGQTNPDADKPFFSDEGLY
;
A
#
# COMPACT_ATOMS: atom_id res chain seq x y z
N MET A 1 -13.35 4.18 -17.56
CA MET A 1 -12.81 3.17 -16.63
C MET A 1 -11.32 3.11 -16.89
N PRO A 2 -10.46 3.20 -15.86
CA PRO A 2 -9.03 2.94 -16.04
C PRO A 2 -8.84 1.51 -16.56
N GLU A 3 -7.81 1.30 -17.38
CA GLU A 3 -7.50 -0.02 -17.91
C GLU A 3 -7.08 -0.96 -16.76
N PRO A 4 -7.53 -2.22 -16.76
CA PRO A 4 -7.14 -3.17 -15.73
C PRO A 4 -5.63 -3.37 -15.76
N MET A 5 -4.98 -3.29 -14.59
CA MET A 5 -3.55 -3.49 -14.46
C MET A 5 -3.12 -4.85 -15.03
N GLU A 6 -2.19 -4.84 -15.98
CA GLU A 6 -1.70 -6.03 -16.67
C GLU A 6 -1.09 -7.05 -15.68
N PRO A 7 -1.22 -8.38 -15.93
CA PRO A 7 -0.74 -9.42 -15.01
C PRO A 7 0.76 -9.31 -14.67
N GLU A 8 1.58 -8.87 -15.63
CA GLU A 8 3.04 -8.71 -15.46
C GLU A 8 3.36 -7.54 -14.52
N ALA A 9 2.63 -6.42 -14.66
CA ALA A 9 2.75 -5.28 -13.76
C ALA A 9 2.33 -5.67 -12.33
N ARG A 10 1.26 -6.46 -12.19
CA ARG A 10 0.79 -6.95 -10.89
C ARG A 10 1.86 -7.73 -10.14
N GLN A 11 2.55 -8.65 -10.82
CA GLN A 11 3.68 -9.41 -10.25
C GLN A 11 4.87 -8.51 -9.91
N GLY A 12 5.15 -7.52 -10.76
CA GLY A 12 6.20 -6.53 -10.51
C GLY A 12 5.96 -5.76 -9.19
N PHE A 13 4.74 -5.27 -8.98
CA PHE A 13 4.40 -4.55 -7.75
C PHE A 13 4.37 -5.45 -6.52
N LEU A 14 3.93 -6.71 -6.63
CA LEU A 14 4.02 -7.66 -5.51
C LEU A 14 5.47 -7.89 -5.09
N ARG A 15 6.37 -8.07 -6.06
CA ARG A 15 7.80 -8.20 -5.78
C ARG A 15 8.37 -6.93 -5.16
N MET A 16 7.99 -5.76 -5.66
CA MET A 16 8.39 -4.47 -5.10
C MET A 16 7.94 -4.33 -3.64
N ALA A 17 6.71 -4.74 -3.30
CA ALA A 17 6.21 -4.69 -1.93
C ALA A 17 6.99 -5.63 -0.99
N GLU A 18 7.50 -6.75 -1.50
CA GLU A 18 8.34 -7.69 -0.75
C GLU A 18 9.80 -7.20 -0.61
N GLU A 19 10.38 -6.65 -1.67
CA GLU A 19 11.80 -6.27 -1.74
C GLU A 19 12.09 -4.87 -1.19
N HIS A 20 11.12 -3.96 -1.28
CA HIS A 20 11.23 -2.56 -0.83
C HIS A 20 10.15 -2.19 0.18
N PRO A 21 10.06 -2.89 1.33
CA PRO A 21 9.05 -2.61 2.35
C PRO A 21 9.21 -1.23 3.02
N GLU A 22 10.40 -0.62 2.94
CA GLU A 22 10.74 0.69 3.47
C GLU A 22 10.30 1.87 2.60
N MET A 23 9.76 1.59 1.40
CA MET A 23 9.29 2.59 0.44
C MET A 23 8.38 3.63 1.12
N THR A 24 8.62 4.90 0.85
CA THR A 24 7.84 6.01 1.39
C THR A 24 6.56 6.27 0.58
N CYS A 25 5.64 7.03 1.16
CA CYS A 25 4.42 7.44 0.47
C CYS A 25 4.70 8.27 -0.80
N ALA A 26 5.79 9.04 -0.82
CA ALA A 26 6.23 9.81 -1.98
C ALA A 26 6.78 8.92 -3.13
N GLU A 27 7.35 7.77 -2.79
CA GLU A 27 7.94 6.82 -3.75
C GLU A 27 6.92 5.82 -4.31
N THR A 28 5.70 5.84 -3.78
CA THR A 28 4.66 4.87 -4.16
C THR A 28 4.26 5.02 -5.63
N PRO A 29 4.20 3.93 -6.41
CA PRO A 29 3.81 3.97 -7.81
C PRO A 29 2.41 4.55 -8.03
N VAL A 30 2.28 5.40 -9.05
CA VAL A 30 1.01 6.06 -9.37
C VAL A 30 -0.08 5.04 -9.72
N GLU A 31 0.28 3.93 -10.36
CA GLU A 31 -0.64 2.87 -10.74
C GLU A 31 -1.31 2.22 -9.51
N ILE A 32 -0.58 2.09 -8.40
CA ILE A 32 -1.13 1.59 -7.13
C ILE A 32 -2.08 2.61 -6.51
N LEU A 33 -1.72 3.90 -6.56
CA LEU A 33 -2.55 4.99 -6.06
C LEU A 33 -3.86 5.10 -6.86
N GLU A 34 -3.78 4.97 -8.19
CA GLU A 34 -4.94 5.00 -9.08
C GLU A 34 -5.83 3.77 -8.89
N ALA A 35 -5.24 2.57 -8.75
CA ALA A 35 -5.98 1.36 -8.42
C ALA A 35 -6.71 1.47 -7.07
N ALA A 36 -6.07 2.09 -6.07
CA ALA A 36 -6.68 2.34 -4.77
C ALA A 36 -7.85 3.35 -4.81
N ALA A 37 -7.82 4.29 -5.75
CA ALA A 37 -8.86 5.29 -5.90
C ALA A 37 -9.98 4.88 -6.88
N ALA A 38 -9.79 3.81 -7.65
CA ALA A 38 -10.74 3.37 -8.67
C ALA A 38 -11.96 2.63 -8.10
N GLU A 39 -11.79 1.97 -6.96
CA GLU A 39 -12.81 1.12 -6.35
C GLU A 39 -13.18 1.63 -4.95
N ALA A 40 -14.40 1.33 -4.49
CA ALA A 40 -14.84 1.70 -3.15
C ALA A 40 -14.20 0.82 -2.05
N GLU A 41 -13.85 -0.42 -2.39
CA GLU A 41 -13.24 -1.41 -1.50
C GLU A 41 -11.99 -2.02 -2.16
N PRO A 42 -11.02 -2.53 -1.37
CA PRO A 42 -9.86 -3.21 -1.91
C PRO A 42 -10.24 -4.38 -2.80
N THR A 43 -9.69 -4.44 -4.01
CA THR A 43 -9.79 -5.65 -4.84
C THR A 43 -8.92 -6.77 -4.24
N PRO A 44 -9.18 -8.06 -4.54
CA PRO A 44 -8.36 -9.16 -4.01
C PRO A 44 -6.87 -9.02 -4.31
N TYR A 45 -6.51 -8.44 -5.46
CA TYR A 45 -5.12 -8.14 -5.80
C TYR A 45 -4.52 -7.07 -4.87
N MET A 46 -5.29 -6.03 -4.58
CA MET A 46 -4.82 -4.94 -3.72
C MET A 46 -4.75 -5.39 -2.26
N GLU A 47 -5.67 -6.24 -1.80
CA GLU A 47 -5.56 -6.92 -0.50
C GLU A 47 -4.25 -7.71 -0.38
N GLU A 48 -3.92 -8.51 -1.41
CA GLU A 48 -2.65 -9.26 -1.46
C GLU A 48 -1.44 -8.32 -1.45
N TYR A 49 -1.46 -7.28 -2.27
CA TYR A 49 -0.39 -6.29 -2.34
C TYR A 49 -0.13 -5.61 -0.99
N PHE A 50 -1.18 -5.12 -0.32
CA PHE A 50 -1.04 -4.51 1.00
C PHE A 50 -0.64 -5.52 2.07
N ALA A 51 -1.14 -6.76 2.02
CA ALA A 51 -0.76 -7.81 2.96
C ALA A 51 0.73 -8.18 2.84
N VAL A 52 1.23 -8.36 1.62
CA VAL A 52 2.64 -8.68 1.34
C VAL A 52 3.54 -7.52 1.78
N GLY A 53 3.20 -6.30 1.39
CA GLY A 53 3.99 -5.12 1.76
C GLY A 53 4.00 -4.87 3.26
N HIS A 54 2.85 -4.99 3.93
CA HIS A 54 2.77 -4.80 5.38
C HIS A 54 3.52 -5.89 6.16
N ALA A 55 3.40 -7.16 5.75
CA ALA A 55 4.16 -8.25 6.36
C ALA A 55 5.69 -8.05 6.19
N SER A 56 6.10 -7.56 5.01
CA SER A 56 7.50 -7.27 4.70
C SER A 56 8.02 -6.07 5.49
N TRP A 57 7.20 -5.02 5.67
CA TRP A 57 7.48 -3.89 6.55
C TRP A 57 7.68 -4.31 7.99
N LEU A 58 6.80 -5.16 8.54
CA LEU A 58 6.97 -5.68 9.89
C LEU A 58 8.24 -6.52 10.03
N ALA A 59 8.55 -7.33 9.03
CA ALA A 59 9.78 -8.12 9.02
C ALA A 59 11.03 -7.24 9.00
N PHE A 60 11.03 -6.20 8.17
CA PHE A 60 12.09 -5.20 8.06
C PHE A 60 12.27 -4.43 9.38
N LYS A 61 11.18 -3.84 9.91
CA LYS A 61 11.20 -3.04 11.14
C LYS A 61 11.71 -3.81 12.36
N HIS A 62 11.34 -5.09 12.48
CA HIS A 62 11.67 -5.90 13.66
C HIS A 62 12.85 -6.87 13.45
N GLY A 63 13.43 -6.91 12.25
CA GLY A 63 14.51 -7.83 11.90
C GLY A 63 14.11 -9.32 11.95
N ARG A 64 12.82 -9.62 11.97
CA ARG A 64 12.26 -10.99 12.01
C ARG A 64 10.84 -11.00 11.50
N ARG A 65 10.41 -12.10 10.88
CA ARG A 65 9.01 -12.27 10.45
C ARG A 65 8.06 -12.22 11.65
N ILE A 66 6.99 -11.47 11.51
CA ILE A 66 5.90 -11.38 12.49
C ILE A 66 4.65 -11.96 11.84
N SER A 67 4.07 -12.97 12.50
CA SER A 67 2.75 -13.47 12.12
C SER A 67 1.71 -12.63 12.85
N LEU A 68 0.92 -11.87 12.09
CA LEU A 68 -0.22 -11.15 12.62
C LEU A 68 -1.47 -12.05 12.60
N PRO A 69 -2.34 -11.96 13.63
CA PRO A 69 -3.72 -12.40 13.53
C PRO A 69 -4.43 -11.79 12.31
N GLN A 70 -5.27 -12.57 11.63
CA GLN A 70 -5.95 -12.13 10.40
C GLN A 70 -6.69 -10.81 10.57
N ASN A 71 -7.41 -10.62 11.67
CA ASN A 71 -8.16 -9.41 11.95
C ASN A 71 -7.30 -8.14 12.10
N LEU A 72 -6.01 -8.28 12.43
CA LEU A 72 -5.07 -7.15 12.46
C LEU A 72 -4.53 -6.87 11.05
N MET A 73 -4.26 -7.93 10.27
CA MET A 73 -3.88 -7.77 8.85
C MET A 73 -5.00 -7.11 8.05
N ASP A 74 -6.26 -7.55 8.20
CA ASP A 74 -7.42 -6.97 7.51
C ASP A 74 -7.56 -5.47 7.81
N ARG A 75 -7.34 -5.08 9.08
CA ARG A 75 -7.35 -3.68 9.49
C ARG A 75 -6.22 -2.87 8.87
N ALA A 76 -5.00 -3.43 8.88
CA ALA A 76 -3.86 -2.80 8.24
C ALA A 76 -4.12 -2.57 6.74
N ILE A 77 -4.66 -3.57 6.02
CA ILE A 77 -5.04 -3.45 4.61
C ILE A 77 -6.01 -2.27 4.40
N LEU A 78 -7.06 -2.16 5.22
CA LEU A 78 -8.05 -1.09 5.07
C LEU A 78 -7.46 0.31 5.29
N VAL A 79 -6.60 0.50 6.29
CA VAL A 79 -6.01 1.82 6.55
C VAL A 79 -4.93 2.18 5.51
N LEU A 80 -4.18 1.19 5.03
CA LEU A 80 -3.19 1.39 3.95
C LEU A 80 -3.88 1.69 2.61
N TRP A 81 -4.99 1.01 2.32
CA TRP A 81 -5.85 1.31 1.18
C TRP A 81 -6.35 2.76 1.23
N ASN A 82 -6.89 3.19 2.37
CA ASN A 82 -7.38 4.55 2.56
C ASN A 82 -6.26 5.58 2.37
N ARG A 83 -5.06 5.32 2.92
CA ARG A 83 -3.88 6.15 2.70
C ARG A 83 -3.56 6.28 1.21
N ALA A 84 -3.55 5.19 0.45
CA ALA A 84 -3.28 5.21 -0.98
C ALA A 84 -4.33 6.05 -1.75
N GLY A 85 -5.61 5.96 -1.39
CA GLY A 85 -6.66 6.80 -1.96
C GLY A 85 -6.46 8.30 -1.66
N LEU A 86 -6.06 8.64 -0.44
CA LEU A 86 -5.73 10.03 -0.05
C LEU A 86 -4.50 10.56 -0.80
N LEU A 87 -3.44 9.74 -0.91
CA LEU A 87 -2.25 10.08 -1.68
C LEU A 87 -2.58 10.36 -3.15
N ASN A 88 -3.46 9.54 -3.75
CA ASN A 88 -3.93 9.82 -5.11
C ASN A 88 -4.70 11.13 -5.22
N THR A 89 -5.54 11.44 -4.23
CA THR A 89 -6.32 12.68 -4.17
C THR A 89 -5.40 13.89 -4.12
N ASP A 90 -4.42 13.90 -3.21
CA ASP A 90 -3.46 14.99 -3.08
C ASP A 90 -2.64 15.17 -4.35
N ARG A 91 -2.19 14.06 -4.96
CA ARG A 91 -1.49 14.06 -6.26
C ARG A 91 -2.33 14.73 -7.36
N ILE A 92 -3.61 14.39 -7.48
CA ILE A 92 -4.53 14.97 -8.47
C ILE A 92 -4.74 16.47 -8.21
N LEU A 93 -4.81 16.88 -6.95
CA LEU A 93 -5.00 18.27 -6.54
C LEU A 93 -3.70 19.10 -6.53
N GLY A 94 -2.55 18.47 -6.79
CA GLY A 94 -1.23 19.13 -6.70
C GLY A 94 -0.86 19.55 -5.28
N GLN A 95 -1.41 18.88 -4.27
CA GLN A 95 -1.16 19.15 -2.86
C GLN A 95 0.02 18.31 -2.35
N THR A 96 0.80 18.88 -1.44
CA THR A 96 1.84 18.14 -0.73
C THR A 96 1.21 17.31 0.37
N ASN A 97 1.33 15.99 0.28
CA ASN A 97 0.83 15.09 1.31
C ASN A 97 1.74 15.17 2.56
N PRO A 98 1.19 15.37 3.77
CA PRO A 98 1.96 15.48 5.01
C PRO A 98 2.67 14.17 5.41
N ASP A 99 2.24 13.04 4.85
CA ASP A 99 2.79 11.71 5.08
C ASP A 99 3.79 11.30 3.99
N ALA A 100 4.18 12.21 3.09
CA ALA A 100 5.10 11.93 1.98
C ALA A 100 6.36 11.13 2.40
N ASP A 101 6.97 11.51 3.53
CA ASP A 101 8.19 10.87 4.06
C ASP A 101 7.91 9.64 4.94
N LYS A 102 6.65 9.28 5.19
CA LYS A 102 6.29 8.14 6.02
C LYS A 102 6.36 6.83 5.24
N PRO A 103 6.71 5.70 5.88
CA PRO A 103 6.72 4.39 5.23
C PRO A 103 5.32 4.01 4.74
N PHE A 104 5.21 3.67 3.46
CA PHE A 104 3.94 3.44 2.79
C PHE A 104 3.18 2.26 3.38
N PHE A 105 3.87 1.15 3.70
CA PHE A 105 3.28 -0.09 4.24
C PHE A 105 3.15 -0.12 5.78
N SER A 106 3.39 1.00 6.47
CA SER A 106 3.23 1.11 7.91
C SER A 106 1.82 1.59 8.28
N ASP A 107 1.08 0.82 9.07
CA ASP A 107 -0.23 1.19 9.62
C ASP A 107 -0.13 2.05 10.90
N GLU A 108 1.08 2.41 11.32
CA GLU A 108 1.32 3.15 12.56
C GLU A 108 0.77 4.58 12.49
N GLY A 109 -0.05 4.92 13.49
CA GLY A 109 -0.68 6.24 13.57
C GLY A 109 -1.83 6.46 12.58
N LEU A 110 -2.37 5.39 11.97
CA LEU A 110 -3.51 5.45 11.06
C LEU A 110 -4.86 5.03 11.68
N TYR A 111 -4.88 4.68 12.97
CA TYR A 111 -6.07 4.23 13.71
C TYR A 111 -6.74 5.35 14.49
#